data_AF-A0A4R2ZZI5-F1
#
_entry.id   AF-A0A4R2ZZI5-F1
#
_cell.length_a   1.000
_cell.length_b   1.000
_cell.length_c   1.000
_cell.angle_alpha   90.00
_cell.angle_beta   90.00
_cell.angle_gamma   90.00
#
_symmetry.space_group_name_H-M   'P 1'
#
loop_
_entity.id
_entity.type
_entity.pdbx_description
1 polymer ?
#
loop_
_entity_poly.entity_id
_entity_poly.type
_entity_poly.pdbx_seq_one_letter_code
_entity_poly.pdbx_strand_id
1 'polypeptide(L)'
;MTDDAPEAKRFLALVATAQEGDPALSSIQAAIMVAADLGIASDSRSFARILGVEHALAIRELNALAERGDVITIVKRDARTLRTFYKRLGIGS
;
A
#
# COMPACT_ATOMS: atom_id res chain seq x y z
N MET A 1 -1.48 -14.97 -22.73
CA MET A 1 -1.76 -15.46 -21.37
C MET A 1 -0.48 -15.23 -20.61
N THR A 2 -0.36 -14.06 -19.99
CA THR A 2 0.89 -13.64 -19.34
C THR A 2 0.97 -14.32 -17.98
N ASP A 3 2.14 -14.88 -17.69
CA ASP A 3 2.47 -15.61 -16.47
C ASP A 3 2.69 -14.59 -15.33
N ASP A 4 1.62 -13.93 -14.87
CA ASP A 4 1.66 -12.99 -13.73
C ASP A 4 1.73 -13.72 -12.37
N ALA A 5 1.55 -15.04 -12.38
CA ALA A 5 1.59 -15.90 -11.18
C ALA A 5 2.87 -15.76 -10.34
N PRO A 6 4.10 -15.77 -10.91
CA PRO A 6 5.32 -15.54 -10.14
C PRO A 6 5.41 -14.14 -9.51
N GLU A 7 4.95 -13.09 -10.20
CA GLU A 7 4.96 -11.72 -9.67
C GLU A 7 3.94 -11.55 -8.54
N ALA A 8 2.73 -12.08 -8.71
CA ALA A 8 1.71 -12.10 -7.66
C ALA A 8 2.20 -12.89 -6.43
N LYS A 9 2.85 -14.04 -6.63
CA LYS A 9 3.42 -14.84 -5.53
C LYS A 9 4.53 -14.08 -4.80
N ARG A 10 5.40 -13.38 -5.54
CA ARG A 10 6.45 -12.54 -4.96
C ARG A 10 5.86 -11.39 -4.16
N PHE A 11 4.83 -10.73 -4.68
CA PHE A 11 4.11 -9.68 -3.97
C PHE A 11 3.54 -10.19 -2.65
N LEU A 12 2.81 -11.30 -2.67
CA LEU A 12 2.21 -11.89 -1.46
C LEU A 12 3.26 -12.32 -0.43
N ALA A 13 4.42 -12.84 -0.88
CA ALA A 13 5.52 -13.18 0.02
C ALA A 13 6.08 -11.92 0.73
N LEU A 14 6.26 -10.82 0.01
CA LEU A 14 6.70 -9.55 0.60
C LEU A 14 5.69 -8.98 1.58
N VAL A 15 4.40 -9.09 1.29
CA VAL A 15 3.32 -8.70 2.21
C VAL A 15 3.39 -9.51 3.50
N ALA A 16 3.57 -10.83 3.40
CA ALA A 16 3.73 -11.70 4.56
C ALA A 16 4.95 -11.28 5.41
N THR A 17 6.11 -11.06 4.78
CA THR A 17 7.32 -10.60 5.47
C THR A 17 7.13 -9.25 6.15
N ALA A 18 6.41 -8.31 5.54
CA ALA A 18 6.08 -7.03 6.17
C ALA A 18 5.21 -7.21 7.42
N GLN A 19 4.24 -8.14 7.40
CA GLN A 19 3.41 -8.46 8.57
C GLN A 19 4.19 -9.21 9.66
N GLU A 20 5.18 -10.04 9.29
CA GLU A 20 6.09 -10.68 10.24
C GLU A 20 6.96 -9.66 10.98
N GLY A 21 7.37 -8.59 10.28
CA GLY A 21 8.16 -7.49 10.86
C GLY A 21 7.35 -6.54 11.77
N ASP A 22 6.07 -6.34 11.47
CA ASP A 22 5.14 -5.57 12.30
C ASP A 22 3.76 -6.25 12.37
N PRO A 23 3.51 -7.05 13.43
CA PRO A 23 2.24 -7.76 13.63
C PRO A 23 1.04 -6.83 13.80
N ALA A 24 1.26 -5.54 14.07
CA ALA A 24 0.17 -4.57 14.18
C ALA A 24 -0.32 -4.09 12.80
N LEU A 25 0.37 -4.42 11.70
CA LEU A 25 -0.08 -4.12 10.34
C LEU A 25 -1.18 -5.08 9.90
N SER A 26 -2.28 -4.50 9.40
CA SER A 26 -3.25 -5.26 8.64
C SER A 26 -2.63 -5.74 7.32
N SER A 27 -3.18 -6.81 6.75
CA SER A 27 -2.75 -7.33 5.44
C SER A 27 -2.86 -6.28 4.33
N ILE A 28 -3.82 -5.37 4.42
CA ILE A 28 -4.00 -4.29 3.45
C ILE A 28 -2.94 -3.20 3.68
N GLN A 29 -2.63 -2.86 4.92
CA GLN A 29 -1.57 -1.91 5.24
C GLN A 29 -0.20 -2.39 4.76
N ALA A 30 0.13 -3.67 5.00
CA ALA A 30 1.33 -4.30 4.47
C ALA A 30 1.34 -4.31 2.93
N ALA A 31 0.21 -4.60 2.28
CA ALA A 31 0.09 -4.53 0.83
C ALA A 31 0.29 -3.11 0.27
N ILE A 32 -0.22 -2.08 0.95
CA ILE A 32 -0.01 -0.67 0.59
C ILE A 32 1.48 -0.32 0.63
N MET A 33 2.19 -0.75 1.68
CA MET A 33 3.62 -0.51 1.82
C MET A 33 4.41 -1.17 0.69
N VAL A 34 4.20 -2.47 0.48
CA VAL A 34 4.89 -3.24 -0.55
C VAL A 34 4.59 -2.69 -1.94
N ALA A 35 3.34 -2.28 -2.21
CA ALA A 35 2.97 -1.67 -3.48
C ALA A 35 3.67 -0.33 -3.72
N ALA A 36 3.90 0.48 -2.68
CA ALA A 36 4.69 1.70 -2.79
C ALA A 36 6.19 1.42 -2.96
N ASP A 37 6.75 0.47 -2.21
CA ASP A 37 8.17 0.08 -2.30
C ASP A 37 8.53 -0.47 -3.69
N LEU A 38 7.62 -1.26 -4.28
CA LEU A 38 7.79 -1.81 -5.63
C LEU A 38 7.41 -0.82 -6.75
N GLY A 39 6.91 0.36 -6.42
CA GLY A 39 6.42 1.33 -7.40
C GLY A 39 5.17 0.88 -8.18
N ILE A 40 4.45 -0.13 -7.68
CA ILE A 40 3.21 -0.66 -8.26
C ILE A 40 2.06 0.35 -8.12
N ALA A 41 1.99 1.03 -6.97
CA ALA A 41 0.99 2.05 -6.73
C ALA A 41 1.55 3.19 -5.87
N SER A 42 1.16 4.42 -6.19
CA SER A 42 1.52 5.63 -5.42
C SER A 42 0.31 6.45 -4.99
N ASP A 43 -0.90 5.97 -5.32
CA ASP A 43 -2.15 6.60 -4.93
C ASP A 43 -3.25 5.56 -4.63
N SER A 44 -4.23 5.98 -3.80
CA SER A 44 -5.31 5.12 -3.33
C SER A 44 -6.11 4.45 -4.44
N ARG A 45 -6.31 5.14 -5.57
CA ARG A 45 -7.14 4.63 -6.67
C ARG A 45 -6.38 3.61 -7.50
N SER A 46 -5.11 3.88 -7.80
CA SER A 46 -4.25 2.91 -8.50
C SER A 46 -4.09 1.64 -7.67
N PHE A 47 -3.87 1.76 -6.36
CA PHE A 47 -3.80 0.62 -5.45
C PHE A 47 -5.10 -0.21 -5.47
N ALA A 48 -6.25 0.44 -5.25
CA ALA A 48 -7.55 -0.22 -5.24
C ALA A 48 -7.81 -0.98 -6.55
N ARG A 49 -7.49 -0.36 -7.69
CA ARG A 49 -7.68 -0.95 -9.02
C ARG A 49 -6.77 -2.16 -9.26
N ILE A 50 -5.50 -2.09 -8.86
CA ILE A 50 -4.52 -3.16 -9.12
C ILE A 50 -4.79 -4.37 -8.21
N LEU A 51 -5.07 -4.12 -6.94
CA LEU A 51 -5.30 -5.19 -5.95
C LEU A 51 -6.74 -5.70 -5.95
N GLY A 52 -7.64 -5.07 -6.71
CA GLY A 52 -9.05 -5.45 -6.77
C GLY A 52 -9.80 -5.23 -5.45
N VAL A 53 -9.40 -4.22 -4.68
CA VAL A 53 -10.04 -3.88 -3.40
C VAL A 53 -10.91 -2.62 -3.53
N GLU A 54 -11.87 -2.47 -2.63
CA GLU A 54 -12.71 -1.28 -2.59
C GLU A 54 -11.90 -0.02 -2.28
N HIS A 55 -12.17 1.06 -3.04
CA HIS A 55 -11.44 2.33 -2.91
C HIS A 55 -11.60 2.95 -1.51
N ALA A 56 -12.79 2.85 -0.93
CA ALA A 56 -13.06 3.35 0.42
C ALA A 56 -12.22 2.62 1.48
N LEU A 57 -12.02 1.30 1.31
CA LEU A 57 -11.18 0.49 2.19
C LEU A 57 -9.71 0.90 2.05
N ALA A 58 -9.23 1.08 0.83
CA ALA A 58 -7.87 1.59 0.58
C ALA A 58 -7.63 2.95 1.24
N ILE A 59 -8.58 3.88 1.16
CA ILE A 59 -8.48 5.19 1.82
C ILE A 59 -8.44 5.05 3.35
N ARG A 60 -9.29 4.20 3.92
CA ARG A 60 -9.34 3.96 5.37
C ARG A 60 -7.99 3.47 5.88
N GLU A 61 -7.45 2.42 5.26
CA GLU A 61 -6.19 1.83 5.68
C GLU A 61 -5.01 2.79 5.44
N LEU A 62 -5.02 3.55 4.34
CA LEU A 62 -4.03 4.61 4.07
C LEU A 62 -4.05 5.70 5.14
N ASN A 63 -5.22 6.18 5.55
CA ASN A 63 -5.31 7.17 6.62
C ASN A 63 -4.81 6.59 7.95
N ALA A 64 -5.24 5.39 8.32
CA ALA A 64 -4.77 4.72 9.53
C ALA A 64 -3.25 4.50 9.54
N LEU A 65 -2.66 4.19 8.38
CA LEU A 65 -1.21 4.02 8.24
C LEU A 65 -0.46 5.36 8.31
N ALA A 66 -1.03 6.41 7.74
CA ALA A 66 -0.47 7.76 7.84
C ALA A 66 -0.59 8.35 9.26
N GLU A 67 -1.61 7.97 10.02
CA GLU A 67 -1.76 8.34 11.44
C GLU A 67 -0.69 7.73 12.33
N ARG A 68 -0.12 6.56 11.97
CA ARG A 68 1.04 6.00 12.69
C ARG A 68 2.31 6.83 12.47
N GLY A 69 2.44 7.48 11.32
CA GLY A 69 3.47 8.48 11.03
C GLY A 69 4.88 7.94 10.75
N ASP A 70 5.10 6.64 10.92
CA ASP A 70 6.38 5.94 10.76
C ASP A 70 6.46 5.09 9.49
N VAL A 71 5.31 4.79 8.87
CA VAL A 71 5.24 3.87 7.73
C VAL A 71 5.10 4.59 6.38
N ILE A 72 4.13 5.49 6.25
CA ILE A 72 3.94 6.26 5.02
C ILE A 72 3.73 7.72 5.32
N THR A 73 4.02 8.56 4.33
CA THR A 73 3.63 9.97 4.35
C THR A 73 2.66 10.26 3.22
N ILE A 74 1.62 11.02 3.53
CA ILE A 74 0.67 11.50 2.53
C ILE A 74 1.25 12.76 1.89
N VAL A 75 1.54 12.67 0.60
CA VAL A 75 2.18 13.75 -0.17
C VAL A 75 1.13 14.73 -0.69
N LYS A 76 -0.03 14.22 -1.13
CA LYS A 76 -1.09 15.04 -1.71
C LYS A 76 -2.44 14.36 -1.54
N ARG A 77 -3.47 15.15 -1.27
CA ARG A 77 -4.87 14.72 -1.36
C ARG A 77 -5.57 15.52 -2.46
N ASP A 78 -6.24 14.82 -3.36
CA ASP A 78 -7.00 15.41 -4.44
C ASP A 78 -8.50 15.32 -4.11
N ALA A 79 -9.09 16.44 -3.68
CA ALA A 79 -10.48 16.48 -3.23
C ALA A 79 -11.48 16.24 -4.38
N ARG A 80 -11.10 16.56 -5.63
CA ARG A 80 -11.96 16.38 -6.81
C ARG A 80 -12.08 14.91 -7.20
N THR A 81 -11.00 14.14 -7.07
CA THR A 81 -10.96 12.73 -7.51
C THR A 81 -10.91 11.73 -6.36
N LEU A 82 -10.94 12.22 -5.11
CA LEU A 82 -10.79 11.44 -3.88
C LEU A 82 -9.55 10.53 -3.91
N ARG A 83 -8.45 11.03 -4.49
CA ARG A 83 -7.18 10.32 -4.54
C ARG A 83 -6.27 10.80 -3.43
N THR A 84 -5.68 9.86 -2.71
CA THR A 84 -4.64 10.13 -1.71
C THR A 84 -3.33 9.60 -2.29
N PHE A 85 -2.40 10.51 -2.56
CA PHE A 85 -1.05 10.19 -2.99
C PHE A 85 -0.16 10.02 -1.78
N TYR A 86 0.62 8.96 -1.76
CA TYR A 86 1.46 8.59 -0.63
C TYR A 86 2.84 8.15 -1.10
N LYS A 87 3.81 8.21 -0.18
CA LYS A 87 5.16 7.68 -0.35
C LYS A 87 5.52 6.84 0.85
N ARG A 88 6.27 5.77 0.62
CA ARG A 88 6.90 5.02 1.68
C ARG A 88 7.93 5.92 2.38
N LEU A 89 7.83 6.00 3.70
CA LEU A 89 8.91 6.54 4.51
C LEU A 89 9.96 5.43 4.60
N GLY A 90 11.08 5.57 3.90
CA GLY A 90 12.14 4.56 3.97
C GLY A 90 12.48 4.29 5.44
N ILE A 91 12.61 3.02 5.81
CA ILE A 91 13.22 2.66 7.10
C ILE A 91 14.62 3.26 7.09
N GLY A 92 14.78 4.40 7.76
CA GLY A 92 16.08 5.02 7.96
C GLY A 92 16.99 3.98 8.60
N SER A 93 18.11 3.71 7.93
CA SER A 93 19.24 2.95 8.47
C SER A 93 19.80 3.58 9.73
#